data_AF-A0A918BLW4-F1
#
_entry.id   AF-A0A918BLW4-F1
#
_cell.length_a   1.000
_cell.length_b   1.000
_cell.length_c   1.000
_cell.angle_alpha   90.00
_cell.angle_beta   90.00
_cell.angle_gamma   90.00
#
_symmetry.space_group_name_H-M   'P 1'
#
loop_
_entity.id
_entity.type
_entity.pdbx_description
1 polymer ?
#
loop_
_entity_poly.entity_id
_entity_poly.type
_entity_poly.pdbx_seq_one_letter_code
_entity_poly.pdbx_strand_id
1 'polypeptide(L)' 'MTLPDMARGTRWHKSSFSGDEDAPNCIEPAVRQDAFLLRGSDEPGTVLTTAPTGLAALIRHLRRTP' A
#
# COMPACT_ATOMS: atom_id res chain seq x y z
N MET A 1 23.56 -2.91 9.86
CA MET A 1 22.27 -2.19 9.82
C MET A 1 21.21 -3.22 9.47
N THR A 2 20.55 -3.76 10.49
CA THR A 2 19.63 -4.90 10.37
C THR A 2 18.26 -4.35 9.99
N LEU A 3 17.73 -4.68 8.81
CA LEU A 3 16.31 -4.47 8.50
C LEU A 3 15.56 -5.76 8.84
N PRO A 4 14.70 -5.78 9.88
CA PRO A 4 13.78 -6.87 10.04
C PRO A 4 12.49 -6.54 9.27
N ASP A 5 12.21 -7.27 8.20
CA ASP A 5 10.87 -7.84 8.02
C ASP A 5 10.95 -9.06 7.10
N MET A 6 11.44 -10.14 7.69
CA MET A 6 10.87 -11.46 7.44
C MET A 6 9.56 -11.55 8.24
N ALA A 7 8.50 -10.82 7.86
CA ALA A 7 7.17 -11.35 8.12
C ALA A 7 6.95 -12.44 7.07
N ARG A 8 6.61 -13.63 7.52
CA ARG A 8 6.14 -14.70 6.64
C ARG A 8 4.95 -14.17 5.81
N GLY A 9 5.20 -13.86 4.53
CA GLY A 9 4.25 -13.98 3.43
C GLY A 9 3.41 -12.78 2.97
N THR A 10 3.74 -11.53 3.29
CA THR A 10 3.00 -10.38 2.72
C THR A 10 3.71 -9.85 1.47
N ARG A 11 3.11 -10.05 0.29
CA ARG A 11 3.64 -9.54 -0.99
C ARG A 11 3.12 -8.13 -1.26
N TRP A 12 3.97 -7.14 -1.03
CA TRP A 12 3.72 -5.74 -1.39
C TRP A 12 3.87 -5.52 -2.89
N HIS A 13 2.96 -4.76 -3.49
CA HIS A 13 3.02 -4.40 -4.90
C HIS A 13 3.34 -2.92 -5.06
N LYS A 14 4.53 -2.61 -5.56
CA LYS A 14 4.87 -1.25 -6.03
C LYS A 14 4.40 -1.09 -7.48
N SER A 15 3.71 0.00 -7.81
CA SER A 15 3.19 0.26 -9.16
C SER A 15 4.34 0.57 -10.14
N SER A 16 4.20 0.19 -11.41
CA SER A 16 5.13 0.61 -12.47
C SER A 16 5.06 2.10 -12.80
N PHE A 17 4.04 2.81 -12.29
CA PHE A 17 3.92 4.27 -12.37
C PHE A 17 4.67 4.99 -11.25
N SER A 18 5.26 4.24 -10.30
CA SER A 18 6.14 4.81 -9.29
C SER A 18 7.43 5.21 -9.99
N GLY A 19 7.72 6.51 -10.09
CA GLY A 19 8.95 7.00 -10.70
C GLY A 19 10.19 6.53 -9.95
N ASP A 20 11.35 6.58 -10.61
CA ASP A 20 12.64 6.34 -9.97
C ASP A 20 12.99 7.49 -9.02
N GLU A 21 13.38 7.10 -7.80
CA GLU A 21 14.05 7.83 -6.69
C GLU A 21 13.48 9.18 -6.20
N ASP A 22 12.88 10.04 -7.04
CA ASP A 22 12.45 11.40 -6.67
C ASP A 22 10.95 11.54 -6.31
N ALA A 23 10.19 10.44 -6.32
CA ALA A 23 8.78 10.42 -5.90
C ALA A 23 8.54 9.49 -4.70
N PRO A 24 9.00 9.86 -3.49
CA PRO A 24 9.00 8.97 -2.32
C PRO A 24 7.61 8.61 -1.76
N ASN A 25 6.51 9.16 -2.28
CA ASN A 25 5.19 9.06 -1.63
C ASN A 25 4.23 8.09 -2.35
N CYS A 26 4.75 6.98 -2.87
CA CYS A 26 3.93 5.99 -3.54
C CYS A 26 3.18 5.11 -2.52
N ILE A 27 1.94 4.73 -2.86
CA ILE A 27 1.17 3.78 -2.05
C ILE A 27 1.39 2.37 -2.56
N GLU A 28 1.77 1.46 -1.67
CA GLU A 28 1.96 0.05 -1.95
C GLU A 28 0.87 -0.80 -1.28
N PRO A 29 0.00 -1.47 -2.05
CA PRO A 29 -0.96 -2.41 -1.51
C PRO A 29 -0.40 -3.82 -1.27
N ALA A 30 -1.00 -4.53 -0.32
CA ALA A 30 -0.88 -5.98 -0.19
C ALA A 30 -2.21 -6.62 0.24
N VAL A 31 -2.34 -7.93 0.05
CA VAL A 31 -3.49 -8.72 0.51
C VAL A 31 -3.04 -9.66 1.60
N ARG A 32 -3.78 -9.69 2.72
CA ARG A 32 -3.56 -10.63 3.82
C ARG A 32 -4.91 -11.18 4.26
N GLN A 33 -5.16 -12.45 3.93
CA GLN A 33 -6.39 -13.17 4.28
C GLN A 33 -7.64 -12.40 3.80
N ASP A 34 -8.41 -11.83 4.73
CA ASP A 34 -9.66 -11.08 4.53
C ASP A 34 -9.46 -9.55 4.55
N ALA A 35 -8.22 -9.08 4.62
CA ALA A 35 -7.87 -7.67 4.68
C ALA A 35 -6.98 -7.21 3.53
N PHE A 36 -7.12 -5.92 3.20
CA PHE A 36 -6.18 -5.17 2.39
C PHE A 36 -5.27 -4.35 3.30
N LEU A 37 -3.99 -4.32 2.93
CA LEU A 37 -2.98 -3.51 3.59
C LEU A 37 -2.53 -2.40 2.63
N LEU A 38 -2.29 -1.21 3.15
CA LEU A 38 -1.73 -0.08 2.43
C LEU A 38 -0.55 0.46 3.24
N ARG A 39 0.52 0.86 2.56
CA ARG A 39 1.63 1.60 3.16
C ARG A 39 2.18 2.64 2.19
N GLY A 40 2.85 3.66 2.72
CA GLY A 40 3.68 4.56 1.93
C GLY A 40 5.07 3.98 1.68
N SER A 41 5.68 4.29 0.54
CA SER A 41 7.06 3.91 0.26
C SER A 41 8.09 4.73 1.06
N ASP A 42 7.73 5.95 1.46
CA ASP A 42 8.50 6.85 2.33
C ASP A 42 8.54 6.37 3.77
N GLU A 43 7.42 5.82 4.26
CA GLU A 43 7.29 5.30 5.62
C GLU A 43 6.79 3.84 5.60
N PRO A 44 7.62 2.87 5.18
CA PRO A 44 7.19 1.48 4.96
C PRO A 44 6.80 0.72 6.24
N GLY A 45 7.08 1.29 7.41
CA GLY A 45 6.65 0.78 8.71
C GLY A 45 5.21 1.16 9.08
N THR A 46 4.63 2.16 8.43
CA THR A 46 3.26 2.61 8.69
C THR A 46 2.29 1.86 7.79
N VAL A 47 1.62 0.84 8.35
CA VAL A 47 0.68 -0.01 7.63
C VAL A 47 -0.76 0.26 8.05
N LEU A 48 -1.58 0.67 7.10
CA LEU A 48 -3.03 0.77 7.26
C LEU A 48 -3.69 -0.54 6.84
N THR A 49 -4.59 -1.05 7.68
CA THR A 49 -5.41 -2.23 7.37
C THR A 49 -6.84 -1.79 7.07
N THR A 50 -7.41 -2.30 5.98
CA THR A 50 -8.79 -1.98 5.57
C THR A 50 -9.51 -3.21 5.02
N ALA A 51 -10.84 -3.21 5.13
CA ALA A 51 -11.67 -4.19 4.45
C ALA A 51 -11.69 -3.93 2.92
N PRO A 52 -11.89 -4.96 2.08
CA PRO A 52 -12.05 -4.81 0.63
C PRO A 52 -13.14 -3.80 0.23
N THR A 53 -14.26 -3.80 0.95
CA THR A 53 -15.39 -2.90 0.70
C THR A 53 -15.04 -1.44 0.97
N GLY A 54 -14.30 -1.16 2.03
CA GLY A 54 -13.81 0.19 2.37
C GLY A 54 -12.86 0.73 1.32
N LEU A 55 -11.90 -0.09 0.88
CA LEU A 55 -10.96 0.31 -0.18
C LEU A 55 -11.68 0.57 -1.51
N ALA A 56 -12.62 -0.29 -1.89
CA ALA A 56 -13.41 -0.10 -3.11
C ALA A 56 -14.28 1.18 -3.06
N ALA A 57 -14.81 1.52 -1.88
CA ALA A 57 -15.55 2.76 -1.67
C ALA A 57 -14.63 3.99 -1.82
N LEU A 58 -13.45 3.97 -1.19
CA LEU A 58 -12.45 5.04 -1.30
C LEU A 58 -12.05 5.28 -2.76
N ILE A 59 -11.64 4.24 -3.49
CA ILE A 59 -11.20 4.38 -4.89
C ILE A 59 -12.34 4.94 -5.76
N ARG A 60 -13.58 4.49 -5.53
CA ARG A 60 -14.75 5.02 -6.26
C ARG A 60 -15.00 6.50 -5.92
N HIS A 61 -14.79 6.92 -4.68
CA HIS A 61 -14.89 8.31 -4.29
C HIS A 61 -13.81 9.15 -4.99
N LEU A 62 -12.54 8.75 -4.90
CA LEU A 62 -11.42 9.46 -5.51
C LEU A 62 -11.57 9.62 -7.03
N ARG A 63 -12.05 8.61 -7.75
CA ARG A 63 -12.29 8.70 -9.20
C ARG A 63 -13.42 9.64 -9.61
N ARG A 64 -14.29 10.02 -8.68
CA ARG A 64 -15.42 10.94 -8.93
C ARG A 64 -15.07 12.38 -8.58
N THR A 65 -14.04 12.58 -7.79
CA THR A 65 -13.51 13.91 -7.46
C THR A 65 -12.65 14.38 -8.64
N PRO A 66 -13.02 15.48 -9.32
CA PRO A 66 -12.27 16.00 -10.46
C PRO A 66 -10.88 16.52 -10.05
#